data_AF-A0A2V7D3Q7-F1
#
_entry.id   AF-A0A2V7D3Q7-F1
#
_cell.length_a   1.000
_cell.length_b   1.000
_cell.length_c   1.000
_cell.angle_alpha   90.00
_cell.angle_beta   90.00
_cell.angle_gamma   90.00
#
_symmetry.space_group_name_H-M   'P 1'
#
loop_
_entity.id
_entity.type
_entity.pdbx_description
1 polymer ?
#
loop_
_entity_poly.entity_id
_entity_poly.type
_entity_poly.pdbx_seq_one_letter_code
_entity_poly.pdbx_strand_id
1 'polypeptide(L)'
;MTNARTLLEAGVLTIKVDLADVVKELSGLGEHWQQRAERLRTQWEESEWYLGETRATVGRLEEQLHAVHEASSRLEAHSHEVAVQLREQVRQRHETNWYLGELRATHEALRQQNQQLTKALAQAQDDVEVMRRAAAVRQEDFAVERARRKALEVELGAVRRYGERRRAVRIHGSDIVAEVRALDGLLLFHGSPPDISLTGLAFATDRAIDEAPDFVEITLHVPETERPIEALGRLVWRDALEGSHQWGCELVDLLPDSRKSLEAALATTTSAPPMLQRLIIVDARDSDLYDEIRRTWFGDATVKVITDRRRRERRQQAEPHRPERRRGERRRYAITAALLTERWAEVPLASIRGEERSSGEAPSFGRRSTI
;
A
#
# COMPACT_ATOMS: atom_id res chain seq x y z
N MET A 1 -65.78 135.33 -31.33
CA MET A 1 -66.49 136.04 -30.23
C MET A 1 -66.49 137.55 -30.47
N THR A 2 -67.33 138.00 -31.40
CA THR A 2 -67.59 139.43 -31.67
C THR A 2 -69.03 139.63 -32.16
N ASN A 3 -70.01 138.95 -31.53
CA ASN A 3 -71.40 138.86 -32.05
C ASN A 3 -72.41 139.71 -31.26
N ALA A 4 -71.91 140.58 -30.38
CA ALA A 4 -72.72 141.50 -29.59
C ALA A 4 -72.37 142.94 -29.97
N ARG A 5 -73.34 143.68 -30.54
CA ARG A 5 -73.25 145.13 -30.74
C ARG A 5 -74.02 145.82 -29.62
N THR A 6 -73.32 146.60 -28.81
CA THR A 6 -73.92 147.41 -27.74
C THR A 6 -74.28 148.80 -28.29
N LEU A 7 -75.54 149.20 -28.14
CA LEU A 7 -76.03 150.54 -28.45
C LEU A 7 -76.66 151.15 -27.21
N LEU A 8 -76.30 152.40 -26.89
CA LEU A 8 -76.81 153.14 -25.74
C LEU A 8 -77.67 154.31 -26.24
N GLU A 9 -79.00 154.18 -26.15
CA GLU A 9 -79.94 155.27 -26.44
C GLU A 9 -80.86 155.47 -25.24
N ALA A 10 -81.08 156.73 -24.86
CA ALA A 10 -81.98 157.16 -23.78
C ALA A 10 -81.79 156.43 -22.42
N GLY A 11 -80.53 156.14 -22.04
CA GLY A 11 -80.21 155.53 -20.75
C GLY A 11 -80.44 154.02 -20.66
N VAL A 12 -80.79 153.35 -21.77
CA VAL A 12 -80.96 151.89 -21.83
C VAL A 12 -79.85 151.29 -22.71
N LEU A 13 -79.03 150.42 -22.12
CA LEU A 13 -78.00 149.68 -22.85
C LEU A 13 -78.64 148.48 -23.56
N THR A 14 -78.74 148.56 -24.89
CA THR A 14 -79.34 147.51 -25.72
C THR A 14 -78.23 146.68 -26.34
N ILE A 15 -78.13 145.41 -25.95
CA ILE A 15 -77.21 144.45 -26.55
C ILE A 15 -77.94 143.75 -27.69
N LYS A 16 -77.60 144.08 -28.94
CA LYS A 16 -78.06 143.33 -30.10
C LYS A 16 -77.09 142.18 -30.34
N VAL A 17 -77.53 140.98 -29.98
CA VAL A 17 -76.83 139.75 -30.34
C VAL A 17 -77.36 139.30 -31.70
N ASP A 18 -76.45 139.10 -32.67
CA ASP A 18 -76.82 138.47 -33.92
C ASP A 18 -77.04 136.98 -33.69
N LEU A 19 -78.30 136.62 -33.46
CA LEU A 19 -78.72 135.24 -33.25
C LEU A 19 -78.34 134.33 -34.42
N ALA A 20 -78.25 134.85 -35.66
CA ALA A 20 -77.87 134.04 -36.82
C ALA A 20 -76.37 133.65 -36.77
N ASP A 21 -75.50 134.59 -36.41
CA ASP A 21 -74.06 134.34 -36.26
C ASP A 21 -73.77 133.43 -35.04
N VAL A 22 -74.49 133.61 -33.93
CA VAL A 22 -74.39 132.72 -32.76
C VAL A 22 -74.87 131.31 -33.10
N VAL A 23 -75.99 131.15 -33.82
CA VAL A 23 -76.47 129.84 -34.26
C VAL A 23 -75.45 129.18 -35.19
N LYS A 24 -74.83 129.93 -36.11
CA LYS A 24 -73.80 129.41 -37.02
C LYS A 24 -72.52 128.97 -36.29
N GLU A 25 -72.05 129.75 -35.32
CA GLU A 25 -70.90 129.36 -34.46
C GLU A 25 -71.23 128.10 -33.63
N LEU A 26 -72.43 128.03 -33.06
CA LEU A 26 -72.88 126.85 -32.29
C LEU A 26 -73.05 125.61 -33.19
N SER A 27 -73.56 125.76 -34.41
CA SER A 27 -73.62 124.68 -35.40
C SER A 27 -72.22 124.21 -35.80
N GLY A 28 -71.28 125.12 -36.08
CA GLY A 28 -69.90 124.77 -36.41
C GLY A 28 -69.14 124.10 -35.25
N LEU A 29 -69.39 124.53 -34.01
CA LEU A 29 -68.90 123.83 -32.82
C LEU A 29 -69.53 122.44 -32.68
N GLY A 30 -70.84 122.31 -32.94
CA GLY A 30 -71.55 121.03 -32.98
C GLY A 30 -70.95 120.06 -33.99
N GLU A 31 -70.71 120.51 -35.23
CA GLU A 31 -70.04 119.73 -36.28
C GLU A 31 -68.61 119.36 -35.90
N HIS A 32 -67.84 120.26 -35.27
CA HIS A 32 -66.48 119.97 -34.80
C HIS A 32 -66.47 118.86 -33.74
N TRP A 33 -67.38 118.93 -32.76
CA TRP A 33 -67.50 117.91 -31.72
C TRP A 33 -68.01 116.58 -32.28
N GLN A 34 -68.91 116.61 -33.26
CA GLN A 34 -69.35 115.41 -33.98
C GLN A 34 -68.18 114.75 -34.72
N GLN A 35 -67.42 115.51 -35.53
CA GLN A 35 -66.23 115.01 -36.22
C GLN A 35 -65.14 114.51 -35.26
N ARG A 36 -65.04 115.11 -34.06
CA ARG A 36 -64.11 114.67 -33.03
C ARG A 36 -64.57 113.37 -32.38
N ALA A 37 -65.85 113.24 -32.07
CA ALA A 37 -66.43 112.02 -31.50
C ALA A 37 -66.32 110.86 -32.50
N GLU A 38 -66.56 111.10 -33.78
CA GLU A 38 -66.45 110.10 -34.84
C GLU A 38 -65.00 109.63 -35.03
N ARG A 39 -64.03 110.55 -35.04
CA ARG A 39 -62.59 110.20 -35.05
C ARG A 39 -62.17 109.36 -33.84
N LEU A 40 -62.59 109.75 -32.64
CA LEU A 40 -62.29 108.98 -31.42
C LEU A 40 -62.94 107.59 -31.45
N ARG A 41 -64.14 107.48 -32.02
CA ARG A 41 -64.82 106.21 -32.21
C ARG A 41 -64.06 105.30 -33.18
N THR A 42 -63.64 105.81 -34.34
CA THR A 42 -62.83 105.04 -35.29
C THR A 42 -61.50 104.59 -34.67
N GLN A 43 -60.82 105.49 -33.94
CA GLN A 43 -59.58 105.13 -33.23
C GLN A 43 -59.79 104.04 -32.17
N TRP A 44 -60.93 104.08 -31.46
CA TRP A 44 -61.27 103.05 -30.48
C TRP A 44 -61.58 101.72 -31.16
N GLU A 45 -62.36 101.71 -32.25
CA GLU A 45 -62.67 100.52 -33.04
C GLU A 45 -61.40 99.88 -33.63
N GLU A 46 -60.46 100.69 -34.16
CA GLU A 46 -59.14 100.22 -34.61
C GLU A 46 -58.32 99.62 -33.46
N SER A 47 -58.30 100.28 -32.29
CA SER A 47 -57.56 99.81 -31.12
C SER A 47 -58.11 98.49 -30.59
N GLU A 48 -59.43 98.34 -30.50
CA GLU A 48 -60.09 97.10 -30.11
C GLU A 48 -59.79 95.97 -31.09
N TRP A 49 -59.74 96.27 -32.39
CA TRP A 49 -59.36 95.29 -33.41
C TRP A 49 -57.92 94.78 -33.21
N TYR A 50 -56.94 95.68 -33.04
CA TYR A 50 -55.54 95.29 -32.77
C TYR A 50 -55.39 94.55 -31.42
N LEU A 51 -56.14 94.93 -30.39
CA LEU A 51 -56.16 94.22 -29.12
C LEU A 51 -56.75 92.81 -29.26
N GLY A 52 -57.76 92.64 -30.12
CA GLY A 52 -58.29 91.33 -30.48
C GLY A 52 -57.26 90.47 -31.19
N GLU A 53 -56.54 91.02 -32.16
CA GLU A 53 -55.50 90.30 -32.90
C GLU A 53 -54.33 89.90 -31.99
N THR A 54 -53.87 90.82 -31.13
CA THR A 54 -52.82 90.52 -30.14
C THR A 54 -53.27 89.46 -29.14
N ARG A 55 -54.50 89.52 -28.60
CA ARG A 55 -55.05 88.44 -27.75
C ARG A 55 -55.09 87.09 -28.48
N ALA A 56 -55.47 87.07 -29.75
CA ALA A 56 -55.46 85.85 -30.56
C ALA A 56 -54.04 85.32 -30.80
N THR A 57 -53.04 86.20 -30.96
CA THR A 57 -51.63 85.77 -31.05
C THR A 57 -51.11 85.21 -29.73
N VAL A 58 -51.45 85.84 -28.59
CA VAL A 58 -51.07 85.36 -27.26
C VAL A 58 -51.68 83.99 -27.00
N GLY A 59 -52.97 83.80 -27.28
CA GLY A 59 -53.62 82.50 -27.12
C GLY A 59 -52.97 81.39 -27.96
N ARG A 60 -52.57 81.69 -29.20
CA ARG A 60 -51.82 80.75 -30.05
C ARG A 60 -50.44 80.41 -29.47
N LEU A 61 -49.72 81.39 -28.95
CA LEU A 61 -48.40 81.18 -28.34
C LEU A 61 -48.51 80.38 -27.04
N GLU A 62 -49.54 80.61 -26.23
CA GLU A 62 -49.82 79.84 -25.02
C GLU A 62 -50.13 78.38 -25.34
N GLU A 63 -50.93 78.13 -26.38
CA GLU A 63 -51.23 76.77 -26.86
C GLU A 63 -49.97 76.07 -27.37
N GLN A 64 -49.14 76.76 -28.16
CA GLN A 64 -47.85 76.24 -28.62
C GLN A 64 -46.90 75.94 -27.45
N LEU A 65 -46.82 76.84 -26.47
CA LEU A 65 -46.00 76.66 -25.29
C LEU A 65 -46.48 75.45 -24.46
N HIS A 66 -47.80 75.28 -24.31
CA HIS A 66 -48.37 74.12 -23.64
C HIS A 66 -48.02 72.81 -24.38
N ALA A 67 -48.18 72.79 -25.70
CA ALA A 67 -47.83 71.63 -26.52
C ALA A 67 -46.34 71.26 -26.41
N VAL A 68 -45.44 72.26 -26.37
CA VAL A 68 -44.00 72.04 -26.17
C VAL A 68 -43.71 71.48 -24.77
N HIS A 69 -44.36 71.98 -23.72
CA HIS A 69 -44.19 71.44 -22.37
C HIS A 69 -44.66 69.98 -22.27
N GLU A 70 -45.80 69.66 -22.89
CA GLU A 70 -46.27 68.27 -22.95
C GLU A 70 -45.28 67.37 -23.72
N ALA A 71 -44.77 67.83 -24.86
CA ALA A 71 -43.79 67.09 -25.64
C ALA A 71 -42.49 66.87 -24.84
N SER A 72 -42.01 67.88 -24.12
CA SER A 72 -40.84 67.77 -23.23
C SER A 72 -41.08 66.76 -22.11
N SER A 73 -42.25 66.82 -21.45
CA SER A 73 -42.60 65.89 -20.37
C SER A 73 -42.65 64.43 -20.87
N ARG A 74 -43.18 64.21 -22.08
CA ARG A 74 -43.20 62.88 -22.72
C ARG A 74 -41.79 62.39 -23.04
N LEU A 75 -40.93 63.26 -23.56
CA LEU A 75 -39.52 62.95 -23.84
C LEU A 75 -38.75 62.62 -22.56
N GLU A 76 -38.96 63.37 -21.49
CA GLU A 76 -38.33 63.11 -20.19
C GLU A 76 -38.76 61.75 -19.63
N ALA A 77 -40.06 61.45 -19.66
CA ALA A 77 -40.58 60.15 -19.23
C ALA A 77 -39.96 58.99 -20.04
N HIS A 78 -39.87 59.14 -21.36
CA HIS A 78 -39.25 58.13 -22.22
C HIS A 78 -37.74 58.00 -21.95
N SER A 79 -37.03 59.12 -21.76
CA SER A 79 -35.61 59.11 -21.42
C SER A 79 -35.35 58.41 -20.09
N HIS A 80 -36.24 58.58 -19.11
CA HIS A 80 -36.17 57.91 -17.82
C HIS A 80 -36.40 56.41 -17.96
N GLU A 81 -37.41 56.00 -18.74
CA GLU A 81 -37.69 54.59 -19.02
C GLU A 81 -36.48 53.91 -19.69
N VAL A 82 -35.91 54.54 -20.72
CA VAL A 82 -34.71 54.03 -21.40
C VAL A 82 -33.51 53.94 -20.43
N ALA A 83 -33.34 54.92 -19.55
CA ALA A 83 -32.27 54.89 -18.54
C ALA A 83 -32.44 53.73 -17.56
N VAL A 84 -33.67 53.42 -17.14
CA VAL A 84 -33.98 52.27 -16.28
C VAL A 84 -33.70 50.96 -17.01
N GLN A 85 -34.16 50.83 -18.26
CA GLN A 85 -33.90 49.63 -19.08
C GLN A 85 -32.39 49.41 -19.29
N LEU A 86 -31.63 50.48 -19.56
CA LEU A 86 -30.18 50.39 -19.74
C LEU A 86 -29.48 49.92 -18.46
N ARG A 87 -29.88 50.42 -17.29
CA ARG A 87 -29.33 49.96 -16.00
C ARG A 87 -29.60 48.48 -15.77
N GLU A 88 -30.79 48.01 -16.10
CA GLU A 88 -31.14 46.59 -15.96
C GLU A 88 -30.34 45.72 -16.92
N GLN A 89 -30.15 46.15 -18.18
CA GLN A 89 -29.28 45.45 -19.13
C GLN A 89 -27.82 45.39 -18.67
N VAL A 90 -27.30 46.48 -18.09
CA VAL A 90 -25.97 46.50 -17.49
C VAL A 90 -25.87 45.53 -16.32
N ARG A 91 -26.90 45.47 -15.45
CA ARG A 91 -26.97 44.51 -14.35
C ARG A 91 -26.93 43.06 -14.85
N GLN A 92 -27.75 42.73 -15.84
CA GLN A 92 -27.79 41.40 -16.47
C GLN A 92 -26.44 41.03 -17.12
N ARG A 93 -25.79 41.99 -17.79
CA ARG A 93 -24.45 41.80 -18.33
C ARG A 93 -23.41 41.54 -17.22
N HIS A 94 -23.48 42.25 -16.10
CA HIS A 94 -22.57 42.01 -14.97
C HIS A 94 -22.79 40.64 -14.34
N GLU A 95 -24.05 40.24 -14.17
CA GLU A 95 -24.44 38.93 -13.63
C GLU A 95 -23.96 37.79 -14.53
N THR A 96 -24.20 37.88 -15.84
CA THR A 96 -23.68 36.90 -16.82
C THR A 96 -22.16 36.85 -16.86
N ASN A 97 -21.48 38.01 -16.82
CA ASN A 97 -20.03 38.05 -16.75
C ASN A 97 -19.48 37.42 -15.47
N TRP A 98 -20.19 37.58 -14.35
CA TRP A 98 -19.83 36.96 -13.07
C TRP A 98 -19.90 35.43 -13.17
N TYR A 99 -21.01 34.88 -13.67
CA TYR A 99 -21.15 33.43 -13.91
C TYR A 99 -20.10 32.89 -14.90
N LEU A 100 -19.79 33.63 -15.97
CA LEU A 100 -18.72 33.25 -16.89
C LEU A 100 -17.34 33.25 -16.21
N GLY A 101 -17.12 34.16 -15.26
CA GLY A 101 -15.92 34.19 -14.43
C GLY A 101 -15.78 32.94 -13.56
N GLU A 102 -16.86 32.54 -12.87
CA GLU A 102 -16.89 31.32 -12.06
C GLU A 102 -16.66 30.06 -12.90
N LEU A 103 -17.28 29.97 -14.08
CA LEU A 103 -17.09 28.86 -15.01
C LEU A 103 -15.64 28.79 -15.53
N ARG A 104 -15.00 29.93 -15.78
CA ARG A 104 -13.58 29.95 -16.17
C ARG A 104 -12.68 29.49 -15.03
N ALA A 105 -12.92 29.96 -13.79
CA ALA A 105 -12.15 29.55 -12.63
C ALA A 105 -12.25 28.04 -12.37
N THR A 106 -13.46 27.48 -12.46
CA THR A 106 -13.67 26.03 -12.31
C THR A 106 -13.03 25.24 -13.44
N HIS A 107 -13.12 25.72 -14.70
CA HIS A 107 -12.44 25.10 -15.84
C HIS A 107 -10.92 25.11 -15.69
N GLU A 108 -10.34 26.23 -15.24
CA GLU A 108 -8.90 26.35 -14.99
C GLU A 108 -8.45 25.42 -13.87
N ALA A 109 -9.22 25.31 -12.78
CA ALA A 109 -8.93 24.35 -11.70
C ALA A 109 -8.94 22.90 -12.20
N LEU A 110 -9.95 22.51 -12.99
CA LEU A 110 -10.01 21.17 -13.60
C LEU A 110 -8.84 20.93 -14.57
N ARG A 111 -8.44 21.95 -15.32
CA ARG A 111 -7.29 21.87 -16.23
C ARG A 111 -5.99 21.67 -15.46
N GLN A 112 -5.78 22.39 -14.37
CA GLN A 112 -4.62 22.22 -13.48
C GLN A 112 -4.59 20.81 -12.85
N GLN A 113 -5.74 20.33 -12.37
CA GLN A 113 -5.85 18.97 -11.83
C GLN A 113 -5.50 17.91 -12.88
N ASN A 114 -6.01 18.03 -14.11
CA ASN A 114 -5.67 17.11 -15.20
C ASN A 114 -4.17 17.14 -15.55
N GLN A 115 -3.55 18.32 -15.55
CA GLN A 115 -2.11 18.44 -15.75
C GLN A 115 -1.31 17.75 -14.63
N GLN A 116 -1.74 17.90 -13.38
CA GLN A 116 -1.12 17.20 -12.24
C GLN A 116 -1.26 15.69 -12.36
N LEU A 117 -2.46 15.19 -12.67
CA LEU A 117 -2.70 13.75 -12.87
C LEU A 117 -1.88 13.19 -14.05
N THR A 118 -1.74 13.94 -15.14
CA THR A 118 -0.92 13.53 -16.29
C THR A 118 0.56 13.41 -15.90
N LYS A 119 1.08 14.38 -15.13
CA LYS A 119 2.45 14.32 -14.61
C LYS A 119 2.66 13.15 -13.66
N ALA A 120 1.72 12.92 -12.73
CA ALA A 120 1.77 11.81 -11.79
C ALA A 120 1.72 10.46 -12.52
N LEU A 121 0.91 10.35 -13.58
CA LEU A 121 0.84 9.15 -14.40
C LEU A 121 2.16 8.88 -15.13
N ALA A 122 2.78 9.90 -15.73
CA ALA A 122 4.08 9.77 -16.39
C ALA A 122 5.16 9.31 -15.39
N GLN A 123 5.20 9.92 -14.20
CA GLN A 123 6.14 9.51 -13.16
C GLN A 123 5.90 8.06 -12.71
N ALA A 124 4.65 7.66 -12.51
CA ALA A 124 4.32 6.28 -12.14
C ALA A 124 4.71 5.27 -13.24
N GLN A 125 4.62 5.65 -14.52
CA GLN A 125 5.09 4.83 -15.64
C GLN A 125 6.60 4.65 -15.61
N ASP A 126 7.35 5.73 -15.37
CA ASP A 126 8.81 5.68 -15.22
C ASP A 126 9.22 4.80 -14.03
N ASP A 127 8.56 4.95 -12.88
CA ASP A 127 8.79 4.13 -11.69
C ASP A 127 8.54 2.64 -11.95
N VAL A 128 7.44 2.31 -12.65
CA VAL A 128 7.14 0.94 -13.06
C VAL A 128 8.21 0.39 -14.00
N GLU A 129 8.74 1.20 -14.92
CA GLU A 129 9.81 0.77 -15.81
C GLU A 129 11.11 0.50 -15.05
N VAL A 130 11.48 1.38 -14.12
CA VAL A 130 12.62 1.18 -13.21
C VAL A 130 12.44 -0.11 -12.41
N MET A 131 11.26 -0.33 -11.84
CA MET A 131 10.95 -1.55 -11.09
C MET A 131 11.01 -2.81 -11.96
N ARG A 132 10.54 -2.76 -13.21
CA ARG A 132 10.66 -3.87 -14.16
C ARG A 132 12.11 -4.20 -14.46
N ARG A 133 12.95 -3.19 -14.74
CA ARG A 133 14.38 -3.38 -14.97
C ARG A 133 15.06 -4.01 -13.74
N ALA A 134 14.77 -3.51 -12.55
CA ALA A 134 15.31 -4.06 -11.31
C ALA A 134 14.81 -5.49 -11.02
N ALA A 135 13.58 -5.83 -11.40
CA ALA A 135 13.05 -7.18 -11.28
C ALA A 135 13.71 -8.15 -12.28
N ALA A 136 13.99 -7.72 -13.52
CA ALA A 136 14.69 -8.52 -14.51
C ALA A 136 16.12 -8.88 -14.04
N VAL A 137 16.88 -7.91 -13.54
CA VAL A 137 18.22 -8.15 -12.96
C VAL A 137 18.15 -9.17 -11.81
N ARG A 138 17.19 -9.01 -10.90
CA ARG A 138 17.00 -9.97 -9.80
C ARG A 138 16.63 -11.37 -10.30
N GLN A 139 15.84 -11.49 -11.36
CA GLN A 139 15.51 -12.80 -11.94
C GLN A 139 16.74 -13.50 -12.51
N GLU A 140 17.66 -12.77 -13.15
CA GLU A 140 18.93 -13.29 -13.61
C GLU A 140 19.79 -13.78 -12.45
N ASP A 141 19.92 -12.98 -11.37
CA ASP A 141 20.65 -13.37 -10.16
C ASP A 141 20.07 -14.66 -9.55
N PHE A 142 18.74 -14.78 -9.46
CA PHE A 142 18.09 -15.99 -8.97
C PHE A 142 18.33 -17.20 -9.88
N ALA A 143 18.39 -17.00 -11.19
CA ALA A 143 18.70 -18.08 -12.13
C ALA A 143 20.14 -18.57 -11.93
N VAL A 144 21.10 -17.65 -11.75
CA VAL A 144 22.50 -17.98 -11.46
C VAL A 144 22.62 -18.74 -10.14
N GLU A 145 21.98 -18.27 -9.07
CA GLU A 145 22.03 -18.96 -7.77
C GLU A 145 21.33 -20.33 -7.80
N ARG A 146 20.23 -20.49 -8.54
CA ARG A 146 19.60 -21.81 -8.75
C ARG A 146 20.54 -22.76 -9.50
N ALA A 147 21.21 -22.28 -10.55
CA ALA A 147 22.18 -23.08 -11.29
C ALA A 147 23.36 -23.50 -10.40
N ARG A 148 23.88 -22.57 -9.59
CA ARG A 148 24.94 -22.82 -8.61
C ARG A 148 24.52 -23.86 -7.57
N ARG A 149 23.32 -23.74 -7.00
CA ARG A 149 22.78 -24.70 -6.04
C ARG A 149 22.66 -26.10 -6.66
N LYS A 150 22.14 -26.20 -7.88
CA LYS A 150 22.00 -27.47 -8.60
C LYS A 150 23.37 -28.11 -8.85
N ALA A 151 24.38 -27.32 -9.23
CA ALA A 151 25.75 -27.82 -9.39
C ALA A 151 26.33 -28.36 -8.08
N LEU A 152 26.18 -27.62 -6.98
CA LEU A 152 26.61 -28.07 -5.65
C LEU A 152 25.89 -29.33 -5.19
N GLU A 153 24.60 -29.49 -5.48
CA GLU A 153 23.84 -30.71 -5.16
C GLU A 153 24.40 -31.93 -5.91
N VAL A 154 24.78 -31.77 -7.17
CA VAL A 154 25.45 -32.82 -7.96
C VAL A 154 26.80 -33.20 -7.37
N GLU A 155 27.64 -32.20 -7.03
CA GLU A 155 28.94 -32.43 -6.38
C GLU A 155 28.80 -33.12 -5.04
N LEU A 156 27.85 -32.68 -4.21
CA LEU A 156 27.59 -33.27 -2.90
C LEU A 156 27.09 -34.72 -3.04
N GLY A 157 26.26 -35.00 -4.05
CA GLY A 157 25.87 -36.37 -4.40
C GLY A 157 27.04 -37.23 -4.88
N ALA A 158 28.02 -36.67 -5.59
CA ALA A 158 29.23 -37.37 -5.99
C ALA A 158 30.14 -37.67 -4.79
N VAL A 159 30.35 -36.71 -3.89
CA VAL A 159 31.15 -36.89 -2.66
C VAL A 159 30.51 -37.93 -1.74
N ARG A 160 29.18 -37.90 -1.56
CA ARG A 160 28.46 -38.94 -0.79
C ARG A 160 28.71 -40.32 -1.37
N ARG A 161 28.55 -40.49 -2.69
CA ARG A 161 28.80 -41.78 -3.37
C ARG A 161 30.25 -42.25 -3.24
N TYR A 162 31.22 -41.33 -3.26
CA TYR A 162 32.63 -41.67 -3.10
C TYR A 162 32.99 -42.08 -1.66
N GLY A 163 32.33 -41.51 -0.65
CA GLY A 163 32.53 -41.84 0.76
C GLY A 163 31.76 -43.07 1.27
N GLU A 164 30.76 -43.55 0.53
CA GLU A 164 29.89 -44.65 0.93
C GLU A 164 30.56 -46.01 0.70
N ARG A 165 31.19 -46.57 1.74
CA ARG A 165 31.70 -47.96 1.70
C ARG A 165 30.61 -49.02 1.92
N ARG A 166 29.39 -48.61 2.25
CA ARG A 166 28.29 -49.48 2.68
C ARG A 166 27.28 -49.68 1.53
N ARG A 167 26.82 -50.93 1.35
CA ARG A 167 25.86 -51.27 0.29
C ARG A 167 24.38 -51.05 0.68
N ALA A 168 24.08 -50.90 1.98
CA ALA A 168 22.74 -50.69 2.51
C ALA A 168 22.72 -49.59 3.58
N VAL A 169 21.65 -48.78 3.60
CA VAL A 169 21.42 -47.71 4.57
C VAL A 169 21.01 -48.32 5.92
N ARG A 170 21.59 -47.83 7.02
CA ARG A 170 21.17 -48.21 8.38
C ARG A 170 20.16 -47.22 8.92
N ILE A 171 19.01 -47.74 9.36
CA ILE A 171 17.95 -46.99 10.02
C ILE A 171 18.20 -47.08 11.52
N HIS A 172 18.11 -45.93 12.19
CA HIS A 172 18.26 -45.83 13.63
C HIS A 172 16.88 -45.59 14.23
N GLY A 173 16.58 -46.21 15.37
CA GLY A 173 15.30 -46.02 16.04
C GLY A 173 14.13 -46.69 15.32
N SER A 174 14.29 -47.95 14.95
CA SER A 174 13.17 -48.73 14.43
C SER A 174 12.31 -49.29 15.56
N ASP A 175 10.99 -49.33 15.36
CA ASP A 175 10.05 -50.02 16.27
C ASP A 175 10.14 -51.55 16.20
N ILE A 176 11.15 -52.07 15.49
CA ILE A 176 11.45 -53.49 15.35
C ILE A 176 12.12 -53.96 16.65
N VAL A 177 11.61 -55.04 17.23
CA VAL A 177 12.25 -55.70 18.38
C VAL A 177 13.02 -56.90 17.88
N ALA A 178 14.31 -56.98 18.18
CA ALA A 178 15.17 -58.09 17.83
C ALA A 178 15.41 -58.98 19.05
N GLU A 179 15.24 -60.28 18.87
CA GLU A 179 15.81 -61.31 19.74
C GLU A 179 17.04 -61.89 19.05
N VAL A 180 18.18 -61.89 19.74
CA VAL A 180 19.41 -62.52 19.27
C VAL A 180 19.78 -63.62 20.24
N ARG A 181 19.89 -64.84 19.74
CA ARG A 181 20.24 -66.03 20.51
C ARG A 181 21.52 -66.65 19.94
N ALA A 182 22.37 -67.17 20.81
CA ALA A 182 23.43 -68.07 20.39
C ALA A 182 22.82 -69.41 19.94
N LEU A 183 23.57 -70.18 19.14
CA LEU A 183 23.12 -71.48 18.61
C LEU A 183 22.86 -72.54 19.69
N ASP A 184 23.38 -72.32 20.90
CA ASP A 184 23.09 -73.13 22.09
C ASP A 184 21.79 -72.72 22.80
N GLY A 185 21.06 -71.73 22.27
CA GLY A 185 19.81 -71.20 22.78
C GLY A 185 19.98 -70.07 23.81
N LEU A 186 21.20 -69.65 24.14
CA LEU A 186 21.43 -68.55 25.09
C LEU A 186 20.95 -67.22 24.50
N LEU A 187 20.03 -66.54 25.18
CA LEU A 187 19.58 -65.20 24.79
C LEU A 187 20.70 -64.17 25.02
N LEU A 188 21.19 -63.60 23.93
CA LEU A 188 22.24 -62.59 23.93
C LEU A 188 21.67 -61.17 23.97
N PHE A 189 20.55 -60.94 23.28
CA PHE A 189 19.89 -59.64 23.22
C PHE A 189 18.39 -59.79 23.01
N HIS A 190 17.61 -58.93 23.67
CA HIS A 190 16.19 -58.76 23.40
C HIS A 190 15.86 -57.26 23.56
N GLY A 191 15.38 -56.63 22.49
CA GLY A 191 15.04 -55.22 22.51
C GLY A 191 15.09 -54.56 21.13
N SER A 192 14.90 -53.25 21.07
CA SER A 192 15.06 -52.51 19.81
C SER A 192 16.55 -52.35 19.48
N PRO A 193 17.01 -52.81 18.29
CA PRO A 193 18.39 -52.66 17.90
C PRO A 193 18.72 -51.17 17.66
N PRO A 194 19.89 -50.67 18.11
CA PRO A 194 20.29 -49.27 17.94
C PRO A 194 20.39 -48.84 16.47
N ASP A 195 20.86 -49.74 15.60
CA ASP A 195 20.78 -49.58 14.15
C ASP A 195 20.43 -50.92 13.46
N ILE A 196 19.60 -50.84 12.41
CA ILE A 196 19.21 -51.99 11.59
C ILE A 196 19.20 -51.62 10.11
N SER A 197 19.53 -52.57 9.25
CA SER A 197 19.52 -52.44 7.80
C SER A 197 19.05 -53.74 7.15
N LEU A 198 18.81 -53.69 5.84
CA LEU A 198 18.48 -54.88 5.05
C LEU A 198 19.54 -55.98 5.09
N THR A 199 20.78 -55.68 5.50
CA THR A 199 21.91 -56.62 5.46
C THR A 199 22.50 -56.91 6.83
N GLY A 200 21.98 -56.33 7.91
CA GLY A 200 22.60 -56.45 9.22
C GLY A 200 22.00 -55.55 10.29
N LEU A 201 22.27 -55.87 11.54
CA LEU A 201 21.82 -55.11 12.72
C LEU A 201 22.97 -54.98 13.73
N ALA A 202 22.90 -53.96 14.58
CA ALA A 202 23.73 -53.86 15.77
C ALA A 202 22.95 -54.22 17.04
N PHE A 203 23.63 -54.80 18.02
CA PHE A 203 23.09 -55.05 19.36
C PHE A 203 24.20 -54.91 20.41
N ALA A 204 23.82 -54.82 21.68
CA ALA A 204 24.78 -54.82 22.79
C ALA A 204 24.45 -55.89 23.82
N THR A 205 25.48 -56.41 24.47
CA THR A 205 25.38 -57.41 25.52
C THR A 205 26.06 -56.91 26.80
N ASP A 206 25.41 -57.13 27.93
CA ASP A 206 25.94 -56.77 29.27
C ASP A 206 26.98 -57.78 29.77
N ARG A 207 27.11 -58.91 29.09
CA ARG A 207 28.07 -59.98 29.41
C ARG A 207 29.20 -60.01 28.39
N ALA A 208 30.42 -60.18 28.88
CA ALA A 208 31.56 -60.55 28.06
C ALA A 208 31.35 -61.97 27.54
N ILE A 209 31.41 -62.13 26.22
CA ILE A 209 31.36 -63.44 25.56
C ILE A 209 32.81 -63.78 25.19
N ASP A 210 33.45 -64.62 26.01
CA ASP A 210 34.88 -64.95 25.89
C ASP A 210 35.20 -65.73 24.60
N GLU A 211 34.27 -66.57 24.14
CA GLU A 211 34.27 -67.25 22.84
C GLU A 211 33.03 -66.79 22.05
N ALA A 212 33.17 -65.73 21.25
CA ALA A 212 32.07 -65.19 20.46
C ALA A 212 31.62 -66.25 19.43
N PRO A 213 30.33 -66.65 19.40
CA PRO A 213 29.86 -67.57 18.37
C PRO A 213 29.92 -66.87 17.01
N ASP A 214 30.51 -67.50 16.00
CA ASP A 214 30.59 -66.92 14.66
C ASP A 214 29.20 -66.62 14.07
N PHE A 215 28.18 -67.36 14.51
CA PHE A 215 26.79 -67.23 14.09
C PHE A 215 25.80 -67.15 15.25
N VAL A 216 24.72 -66.42 15.04
CA VAL A 216 23.62 -66.20 15.98
C VAL A 216 22.28 -66.38 15.26
N GLU A 217 21.27 -66.86 15.98
CA GLU A 217 19.89 -66.85 15.51
C GLU A 217 19.27 -65.49 15.84
N ILE A 218 18.62 -64.89 14.84
CA ILE A 218 18.00 -63.59 14.94
C ILE A 218 16.51 -63.73 14.63
N THR A 219 15.69 -63.24 15.55
CA THR A 219 14.24 -63.17 15.38
C THR A 219 13.81 -61.71 15.47
N LEU A 220 13.31 -61.16 14.37
CA LEU A 220 12.86 -59.77 14.30
C LEU A 220 11.33 -59.73 14.37
N HIS A 221 10.82 -59.09 15.41
CA HIS A 221 9.41 -58.80 15.58
C HIS A 221 9.12 -57.42 14.99
N VAL A 222 8.44 -57.41 13.86
CA VAL A 222 7.99 -56.18 13.20
C VAL A 222 6.52 -55.93 13.58
N PRO A 223 6.13 -54.72 14.01
CA PRO A 223 4.77 -54.43 14.48
C PRO A 223 3.64 -54.75 13.47
N GLU A 224 3.92 -54.70 12.17
CA GLU A 224 2.94 -54.85 11.09
C GLU A 224 2.86 -56.28 10.52
N THR A 225 3.69 -57.22 11.00
CA THR A 225 3.69 -58.61 10.52
C THR A 225 3.29 -59.58 11.62
N GLU A 226 2.33 -60.46 11.32
CA GLU A 226 1.87 -61.49 12.27
C GLU A 226 2.93 -62.56 12.58
N ARG A 227 3.90 -62.77 11.68
CA ARG A 227 4.98 -63.73 11.87
C ARG A 227 6.31 -63.00 12.06
N PRO A 228 7.12 -63.38 13.05
CA PRO A 228 8.45 -62.83 13.21
C PRO A 228 9.35 -63.25 12.03
N ILE A 229 10.29 -62.38 11.70
CA ILE A 229 11.29 -62.64 10.67
C ILE A 229 12.47 -63.35 11.31
N GLU A 230 12.65 -64.61 10.98
CA GLU A 230 13.80 -65.40 11.42
C GLU A 230 14.95 -65.27 10.41
N ALA A 231 16.17 -65.16 10.93
CA ALA A 231 17.39 -65.03 10.15
C ALA A 231 18.59 -65.62 10.90
N LEU A 232 19.56 -66.14 10.14
CA LEU A 232 20.88 -66.41 10.67
C LEU A 232 21.77 -65.19 10.50
N GLY A 233 22.36 -64.76 11.61
CA GLY A 233 23.29 -63.66 11.69
C GLY A 233 24.72 -64.13 11.83
N ARG A 234 25.68 -63.50 11.14
CA ARG A 234 27.12 -63.68 11.35
C ARG A 234 27.68 -62.47 12.08
N LEU A 235 28.47 -62.67 13.14
CA LEU A 235 29.13 -61.55 13.83
C LEU A 235 30.29 -61.02 12.97
N VAL A 236 30.26 -59.73 12.63
CA VAL A 236 31.21 -59.10 11.70
C VAL A 236 32.15 -58.12 12.39
N TRP A 237 31.72 -57.49 13.49
CA TRP A 237 32.60 -56.67 14.31
C TRP A 237 32.14 -56.68 15.76
N ARG A 238 33.10 -56.46 16.65
CA ARG A 238 32.86 -56.29 18.09
C ARG A 238 33.59 -55.04 18.58
N ASP A 239 32.97 -54.34 19.50
CA ASP A 239 33.56 -53.19 20.18
C ASP A 239 33.28 -53.32 21.68
N ALA A 240 34.31 -53.21 22.51
CA ALA A 240 34.19 -53.37 23.95
C ALA A 240 34.39 -52.00 24.60
N LEU A 241 33.30 -51.38 25.02
CA LEU A 241 33.32 -50.25 25.94
C LEU A 241 33.19 -50.81 27.35
N GLU A 242 33.93 -50.32 28.35
CA GLU A 242 33.91 -50.91 29.70
C GLU A 242 32.47 -51.04 30.24
N GLY A 243 32.02 -52.29 30.39
CA GLY A 243 30.67 -52.63 30.86
C GLY A 243 29.60 -52.88 29.78
N SER A 244 29.89 -52.69 28.49
CA SER A 244 28.97 -53.01 27.39
C SER A 244 29.71 -53.50 26.14
N HIS A 245 29.38 -54.70 25.67
CA HIS A 245 29.96 -55.29 24.47
C HIS A 245 29.01 -55.05 23.29
N GLN A 246 29.43 -54.23 22.33
CA GLN A 246 28.67 -53.94 21.12
C GLN A 246 29.06 -54.91 20.02
N TRP A 247 28.06 -55.41 19.30
CA TRP A 247 28.22 -56.38 18.24
C TRP A 247 27.52 -55.89 16.99
N GLY A 248 28.19 -56.08 15.86
CA GLY A 248 27.58 -55.96 14.55
C GLY A 248 27.34 -57.31 13.94
N CYS A 249 26.12 -57.55 13.50
CA CYS A 249 25.72 -58.78 12.86
C CYS A 249 25.32 -58.54 11.41
N GLU A 250 25.82 -59.36 10.50
CA GLU A 250 25.37 -59.44 9.11
C GLU A 250 24.30 -60.51 8.98
N LEU A 251 23.17 -60.19 8.36
CA LEU A 251 22.07 -61.12 8.11
C LEU A 251 22.41 -61.96 6.88
N VAL A 252 22.75 -63.25 7.09
CA VAL A 252 23.28 -64.14 6.04
C VAL A 252 22.17 -64.98 5.40
N ASP A 253 21.24 -65.50 6.20
CA ASP A 253 20.18 -66.40 5.72
C ASP A 253 18.79 -65.80 5.97
N LEU A 254 18.40 -64.86 5.11
CA LEU A 254 17.06 -64.27 5.10
C LEU A 254 16.28 -64.81 3.91
N LEU A 255 15.17 -65.50 4.18
CA LEU A 255 14.23 -65.94 3.14
C LEU A 255 13.73 -64.74 2.31
N PRO A 256 13.48 -64.91 0.99
CA PRO A 256 13.07 -63.81 0.11
C PRO A 256 11.82 -63.05 0.59
N ASP A 257 10.85 -63.76 1.16
CA ASP A 257 9.62 -63.16 1.68
C ASP A 257 9.88 -62.39 2.98
N SER A 258 10.70 -62.94 3.88
CA SER A 258 11.18 -62.23 5.07
C SER A 258 11.96 -60.96 4.73
N ARG A 259 12.72 -60.97 3.63
CA ARG A 259 13.48 -59.80 3.17
C ARG A 259 12.57 -58.68 2.67
N LYS A 260 11.51 -59.02 1.94
CA LYS A 260 10.49 -58.03 1.51
C LYS A 260 9.74 -57.46 2.70
N SER A 261 9.39 -58.28 3.68
CA SER A 261 8.76 -57.83 4.92
C SER A 261 9.66 -56.87 5.70
N LEU A 262 10.96 -57.19 5.81
CA LEU A 262 11.93 -56.29 6.42
C LEU A 262 12.10 -54.99 5.62
N GLU A 263 12.13 -55.05 4.29
CA GLU A 263 12.22 -53.87 3.44
C GLU A 263 11.02 -52.94 3.58
N ALA A 264 9.81 -53.49 3.61
CA ALA A 264 8.58 -52.75 3.88
C ALA A 264 8.62 -52.10 5.27
N ALA A 265 9.01 -52.86 6.31
CA ALA A 265 9.12 -52.36 7.68
C ALA A 265 10.09 -51.17 7.81
N LEU A 266 11.25 -51.28 7.16
CA LEU A 266 12.29 -50.26 7.12
C LEU A 266 11.86 -49.02 6.31
N ALA A 267 11.06 -49.20 5.26
CA ALA A 267 10.46 -48.10 4.50
C ALA A 267 9.39 -47.36 5.32
N THR A 268 8.55 -48.08 6.07
CA THR A 268 7.50 -47.48 6.94
C THR A 268 8.11 -46.70 8.11
N THR A 269 9.18 -47.20 8.73
CA THR A 269 9.90 -46.45 9.80
C THR A 269 10.56 -45.18 9.29
N THR A 270 10.89 -45.09 7.99
CA THR A 270 11.37 -43.85 7.36
C THR A 270 10.25 -42.80 7.17
N SER A 271 8.97 -43.21 7.24
CA SER A 271 7.78 -42.36 7.12
C SER A 271 7.23 -41.84 8.44
N ALA A 272 7.70 -42.35 9.59
CA ALA A 272 7.34 -41.80 10.90
C ALA A 272 7.96 -40.40 11.06
N PRO A 273 7.24 -39.43 11.67
CA PRO A 273 7.77 -38.09 11.87
C PRO A 273 9.11 -38.20 12.62
N PRO A 274 10.18 -37.51 12.17
CA PRO A 274 11.47 -37.57 12.85
C PRO A 274 11.29 -37.11 14.29
N MET A 275 11.38 -38.05 15.22
CA MET A 275 11.59 -37.74 16.63
C MET A 275 12.90 -36.93 16.71
N LEU A 276 12.86 -35.84 17.47
CA LEU A 276 13.93 -34.85 17.59
C LEU A 276 15.30 -35.54 17.72
N GLN A 277 16.11 -35.47 16.66
CA GLN A 277 17.49 -35.98 16.73
C GLN A 277 18.35 -34.97 17.47
N ARG A 278 18.73 -35.27 18.70
CA ARG A 278 19.70 -34.54 19.50
C ARG A 278 21.09 -35.03 19.09
N LEU A 279 21.90 -34.17 18.49
CA LEU A 279 23.29 -34.49 18.14
C LEU A 279 24.20 -34.00 19.26
N ILE A 280 24.85 -34.93 19.96
CA ILE A 280 25.88 -34.63 20.94
C ILE A 280 27.25 -34.68 20.27
N ILE A 281 27.99 -33.59 20.35
CA ILE A 281 29.35 -33.47 19.80
C ILE A 281 30.32 -33.42 20.96
N VAL A 282 31.25 -34.37 21.06
CA VAL A 282 32.27 -34.45 22.11
C VAL A 282 33.63 -34.03 21.56
N ASP A 283 34.47 -33.31 22.32
CA ASP A 283 35.82 -32.95 21.89
C ASP A 283 36.63 -34.21 21.55
N ALA A 284 37.32 -34.19 20.40
CA ALA A 284 38.13 -35.31 19.93
C ALA A 284 39.32 -35.69 20.85
N ARG A 285 39.65 -34.87 21.85
CA ARG A 285 40.70 -35.15 22.84
C ARG A 285 40.22 -35.96 24.05
N ASP A 286 38.91 -36.17 24.19
CA ASP A 286 38.30 -36.76 25.36
C ASP A 286 37.60 -38.07 25.00
N SER A 287 38.40 -39.11 24.75
CA SER A 287 37.90 -40.44 24.39
C SER A 287 37.04 -41.02 25.51
N ASP A 288 37.45 -40.83 26.76
CA ASP A 288 36.75 -41.36 27.93
C ASP A 288 35.35 -40.73 28.08
N LEU A 289 35.22 -39.42 27.83
CA LEU A 289 33.94 -38.71 27.83
C LEU A 289 33.05 -39.10 26.65
N TYR A 290 33.66 -39.34 25.48
CA TYR A 290 32.93 -39.89 24.34
C TYR A 290 32.37 -41.28 24.68
N ASP A 291 33.16 -42.12 25.33
CA ASP A 291 32.76 -43.46 25.73
C ASP A 291 31.70 -43.43 26.84
N GLU A 292 31.83 -42.54 27.84
CA GLU A 292 30.84 -42.33 28.90
C GLU A 292 29.48 -41.89 28.32
N ILE A 293 29.46 -40.82 27.51
CA ILE A 293 28.24 -40.29 26.90
C ILE A 293 27.64 -41.33 25.94
N ARG A 294 28.49 -42.02 25.16
CA ARG A 294 28.02 -43.07 24.26
C ARG A 294 27.43 -44.25 25.02
N ARG A 295 27.92 -44.61 26.21
CA ARG A 295 27.30 -45.63 27.09
C ARG A 295 25.93 -45.16 27.59
N THR A 296 25.81 -43.93 28.09
CA THR A 296 24.57 -43.42 28.69
C THR A 296 23.42 -43.34 27.69
N TRP A 297 23.70 -43.00 26.44
CA TRP A 297 22.69 -42.78 25.39
C TRP A 297 22.65 -43.91 24.35
N PHE A 298 23.30 -45.04 24.64
CA PHE A 298 23.25 -46.21 23.76
C PHE A 298 21.83 -46.78 23.70
N GLY A 299 21.26 -46.89 22.50
CA GLY A 299 19.89 -47.38 22.29
C GLY A 299 18.80 -46.29 22.30
N ASP A 300 19.14 -45.04 22.62
CA ASP A 300 18.22 -43.92 22.44
C ASP A 300 18.21 -43.47 20.98
N ALA A 301 17.14 -43.81 20.27
CA ALA A 301 16.86 -43.41 18.88
C ALA A 301 16.92 -41.90 18.63
N THR A 302 16.74 -41.11 19.68
CA THR A 302 16.67 -39.64 19.61
C THR A 302 18.04 -39.00 19.77
N VAL A 303 19.11 -39.74 20.12
CA VAL A 303 20.42 -39.15 20.42
C VAL A 303 21.52 -39.75 19.55
N LYS A 304 22.28 -38.89 18.88
CA LYS A 304 23.47 -39.27 18.11
C LYS A 304 24.71 -38.64 18.70
N VAL A 305 25.68 -39.47 19.12
CA VAL A 305 26.94 -39.00 19.71
C VAL A 305 28.06 -39.08 18.67
N ILE A 306 28.75 -37.98 18.40
CA ILE A 306 29.89 -37.90 17.49
C ILE A 306 31.07 -37.18 18.13
N THR A 307 32.29 -37.46 17.69
CA THR A 307 33.47 -36.69 18.07
C THR A 307 33.67 -35.46 17.17
N ASP A 308 34.21 -34.37 17.72
CA ASP A 308 34.47 -33.12 17.00
C ASP A 308 35.64 -33.29 16.02
N ARG A 309 35.30 -33.68 14.79
CA ARG A 309 36.24 -33.84 13.69
C ARG A 309 36.82 -32.53 13.14
N ARG A 310 36.34 -31.36 13.57
CA ARG A 310 36.77 -30.04 13.02
C ARG A 310 38.25 -29.73 13.23
N ARG A 311 38.91 -30.36 14.22
CA ARG A 311 40.35 -30.19 14.47
C ARG A 311 41.25 -31.17 13.71
N ARG A 312 40.74 -32.31 13.25
CA ARG A 312 41.57 -33.35 12.61
C ARG A 312 41.76 -33.09 11.11
N GLU A 313 40.76 -32.54 10.42
CA GLU A 313 40.83 -32.22 8.97
C GLU A 313 41.62 -30.95 8.63
N ARG A 314 41.92 -30.08 9.61
CA ARG A 314 42.72 -28.85 9.39
C ARG A 314 44.23 -29.07 9.30
N ARG A 315 44.70 -30.32 9.30
CA ARG A 315 46.10 -30.65 9.01
C ARG A 315 46.20 -31.40 7.71
N GLN A 316 45.88 -30.75 6.58
CA GLN A 316 46.45 -31.08 5.26
C GLN A 316 46.14 -30.11 4.10
N GLN A 317 45.56 -28.93 4.34
CA GLN A 317 45.57 -27.85 3.33
C GLN A 317 46.06 -26.55 3.95
N ALA A 318 47.32 -26.23 3.64
CA ALA A 318 47.92 -24.94 3.88
C ALA A 318 47.73 -24.07 2.63
N GLU A 319 46.76 -23.16 2.67
CA GLU A 319 46.87 -21.86 1.98
C GLU A 319 45.91 -20.84 2.63
N PRO A 320 46.38 -19.63 2.99
CA PRO A 320 45.57 -18.65 3.70
C PRO A 320 44.82 -17.74 2.73
N HIS A 321 43.60 -18.12 2.33
CA HIS A 321 42.69 -17.17 1.68
C HIS A 321 42.01 -16.29 2.74
N ARG A 322 42.23 -14.96 2.68
CA ARG A 322 41.58 -13.95 3.53
C ARG A 322 40.07 -13.95 3.28
N PRO A 323 39.20 -14.15 4.30
CA PRO A 323 37.76 -14.05 4.11
C PRO A 323 37.28 -12.64 4.44
N GLU A 324 36.84 -11.93 3.41
CA GLU A 324 36.12 -10.67 3.51
C GLU A 324 34.65 -10.92 3.89
N ARG A 325 34.28 -10.38 5.05
CA ARG A 325 32.95 -9.92 5.48
C ARG A 325 31.70 -10.66 4.95
N ARG A 326 31.35 -11.82 5.54
CA ARG A 326 29.95 -12.22 5.91
C ARG A 326 29.98 -13.26 7.05
N ARG A 327 30.35 -12.83 8.25
CA ARG A 327 30.51 -13.71 9.43
C ARG A 327 29.22 -13.92 10.26
N GLY A 328 28.14 -13.18 9.98
CA GLY A 328 26.99 -13.06 10.89
C GLY A 328 25.91 -14.14 10.79
N GLU A 329 25.60 -14.68 9.60
CA GLU A 329 24.29 -15.33 9.40
C GLU A 329 24.32 -16.87 9.28
N ARG A 330 25.50 -17.50 9.24
CA ARG A 330 25.59 -18.95 8.99
C ARG A 330 25.77 -19.83 10.22
N ARG A 331 25.71 -19.28 11.44
CA ARG A 331 25.84 -20.07 12.68
C ARG A 331 24.64 -19.85 13.57
N ARG A 332 23.60 -20.67 13.38
CA ARG A 332 22.45 -20.69 14.32
C ARG A 332 22.83 -21.24 15.70
N TYR A 333 23.97 -21.93 15.84
CA TYR A 333 24.49 -22.42 17.13
C TYR A 333 26.01 -22.19 17.26
N ALA A 334 26.44 -21.46 18.30
CA ALA A 334 27.85 -21.17 18.59
C ALA A 334 28.48 -22.27 19.46
N ILE A 335 28.63 -23.47 18.87
CA ILE A 335 29.07 -24.71 19.54
C ILE A 335 30.53 -24.63 20.06
N THR A 336 31.33 -23.70 19.53
CA THR A 336 32.77 -23.58 19.86
C THR A 336 33.03 -23.17 21.31
N ALA A 337 32.15 -22.37 21.92
CA ALA A 337 32.31 -21.98 23.31
C ALA A 337 32.08 -23.18 24.24
N ALA A 338 30.99 -23.91 24.03
CA ALA A 338 30.65 -25.11 24.80
C ALA A 338 31.70 -26.23 24.68
N LEU A 339 32.24 -26.48 23.49
CA LEU A 339 33.33 -27.46 23.33
C LEU A 339 34.63 -27.05 24.06
N LEU A 340 34.86 -25.74 24.27
CA LEU A 340 36.03 -25.26 25.00
C LEU A 340 35.84 -25.28 26.52
N THR A 341 34.61 -25.08 27.01
CA THR A 341 34.31 -25.03 28.45
C THR A 341 33.79 -26.34 29.02
N GLU A 342 32.90 -27.02 28.29
CA GLU A 342 32.17 -28.22 28.74
C GLU A 342 32.65 -29.49 28.04
N ARG A 343 33.56 -29.37 27.05
CA ARG A 343 34.16 -30.48 26.28
C ARG A 343 33.15 -31.30 25.45
N TRP A 344 31.85 -31.02 25.54
CA TRP A 344 30.81 -31.53 24.66
C TRP A 344 29.75 -30.46 24.40
N ALA A 345 28.88 -30.68 23.41
CA ALA A 345 27.80 -29.76 23.09
C ALA A 345 26.62 -30.50 22.45
N GLU A 346 25.40 -30.13 22.85
CA GLU A 346 24.16 -30.64 22.30
C GLU A 346 23.62 -29.73 21.18
N VAL A 347 23.17 -30.32 20.09
CA VAL A 347 22.54 -29.61 18.97
C VAL A 347 21.20 -30.27 18.66
N PRO A 348 20.06 -29.59 18.88
CA PRO A 348 18.77 -30.09 18.43
C PRO A 348 18.70 -30.00 16.90
N LEU A 349 18.57 -31.14 16.22
CA LEU A 349 18.27 -31.20 14.79
C LEU A 349 16.76 -31.09 14.63
N ALA A 350 16.25 -29.86 14.55
CA ALA A 350 14.85 -29.63 14.22
C ALA A 350 14.55 -30.23 12.83
N SER A 351 13.54 -31.11 12.78
CA SER A 351 12.95 -31.62 11.54
C SER A 351 12.64 -30.46 10.61
N ILE A 352 13.21 -30.47 9.41
CA ILE A 352 12.92 -29.47 8.38
C ILE A 352 11.54 -29.83 7.78
N ARG A 353 10.47 -29.41 8.45
CA ARG A 353 9.21 -29.00 7.81
C ARG A 353 8.71 -27.75 8.53
N GLY A 354 8.46 -26.72 7.74
CA GLY A 354 8.33 -25.34 8.20
C GLY A 354 7.22 -25.15 9.21
N GLU A 355 7.60 -24.84 10.43
CA GLU A 355 6.91 -23.86 11.27
C GLU A 355 7.98 -22.92 11.82
N GLU A 356 7.91 -21.66 11.43
CA GLU A 356 8.60 -20.58 12.11
C GLU A 356 8.00 -20.48 13.53
N ARG A 357 8.60 -21.17 14.49
CA ARG A 357 8.50 -20.74 15.89
C ARG A 357 9.65 -19.79 16.17
N SER A 358 9.31 -18.52 16.26
CA SER A 358 10.16 -17.49 16.80
C SER A 358 10.57 -17.85 18.23
N SER A 359 11.87 -17.74 18.49
CA SER A 359 12.49 -17.40 19.77
C SER A 359 12.23 -18.32 20.97
N GLY A 360 13.31 -18.93 21.50
CA GLY A 360 13.51 -18.86 22.94
C GLY A 360 14.33 -19.94 23.63
N GLU A 361 14.47 -21.14 23.07
CA GLU A 361 15.15 -22.22 23.82
C GLU A 361 16.63 -22.30 23.45
N ALA A 362 17.47 -21.74 24.33
CA ALA A 362 18.91 -21.90 24.27
C ALA A 362 19.27 -23.39 24.42
N PRO A 363 20.35 -23.88 23.78
CA PRO A 363 20.84 -25.24 24.04
C PRO A 363 21.04 -25.41 25.55
N SER A 364 20.58 -26.54 26.10
CA SER A 364 20.90 -26.86 27.49
C SER A 364 22.39 -27.16 27.57
N PHE A 365 23.11 -26.28 28.24
CA PHE A 365 24.50 -26.44 28.63
C PHE A 365 24.57 -26.93 30.07
N GLY A 366 25.55 -27.77 30.37
CA GLY A 366 25.61 -28.63 31.54
C GLY A 366 25.17 -27.98 32.84
N ARG A 367 24.02 -28.42 33.35
CA ARG A 367 23.89 -28.75 34.78
C ARG A 367 23.42 -30.19 34.88
N ARG A 368 24.10 -30.97 35.72
CA ARG A 368 23.57 -32.22 36.27
C ARG A 368 22.14 -31.95 36.74
N SER A 369 21.15 -32.46 36.03
CA SER A 369 19.95 -32.94 36.71
C SER A 369 20.33 -34.27 37.32
N THR A 370 20.88 -34.21 38.52
CA THR A 370 20.71 -35.30 39.48
C THR A 370 19.23 -35.59 39.57
N ILE A 371 18.86 -36.86 39.38
CA ILE A 371 17.66 -37.43 39.99
C ILE A 371 17.71 -37.14 41.49
#